data_AF-A0A9X1UT43-F1
#
_entry.id   AF-A0A9X1UT43-F1
#
_cell.length_a   1.000
_cell.length_b   1.000
_cell.length_c   1.000
_cell.angle_alpha   90.00
_cell.angle_beta   90.00
_cell.angle_gamma   90.00
#
_symmetry.space_group_name_H-M   'P 1'
#
loop_
_entity.id
_entity.type
_entity.pdbx_description
1 polymer ?
#
loop_
_entity_poly.entity_id
_entity_poly.type
_entity_poly.pdbx_seq_one_letter_code
_entity_poly.pdbx_strand_id
1 'polypeptide(L)'
;MLKINIQKSEVKETAIEFMESLQNWCSREHVVEAFKQQGRALDEKDIDLAIHHSRQLVEPVINAFQPIYLLAINGKINQPFSFISYMMSKTGRVLGDELSDNEIRLPYLRLAELLMGGLDPDSFYASEYYKDNILPDGFK
;
A
#
# COMPACT_ATOMS: atom_id res chain seq x y z
N MET A 1 -20.13 18.67 13.95
CA MET A 1 -19.41 17.39 14.02
C MET A 1 -19.31 16.88 12.59
N LEU A 2 -18.11 16.79 12.01
CA LEU A 2 -17.92 16.22 10.67
C LEU A 2 -18.35 14.74 10.72
N LYS A 3 -19.13 14.29 9.75
CA LYS A 3 -19.65 12.93 9.73
C LYS A 3 -18.59 11.99 9.16
N ILE A 4 -17.89 11.28 10.03
CA ILE A 4 -16.95 10.22 9.63
C ILE A 4 -17.73 9.07 9.01
N ASN A 5 -17.28 8.61 7.85
CA ASN A 5 -17.84 7.46 7.14
C ASN A 5 -16.72 6.61 6.55
N ILE A 6 -16.37 5.51 7.22
CA ILE A 6 -15.40 4.54 6.72
C ILE A 6 -16.15 3.47 5.92
N GLN A 7 -15.89 3.39 4.62
CA GLN A 7 -16.47 2.39 3.72
C GLN A 7 -15.73 1.05 3.88
N LYS A 8 -16.05 0.30 4.94
CA LYS A 8 -15.29 -0.90 5.33
C LYS A 8 -15.13 -1.98 4.25
N SER A 9 -16.15 -2.20 3.42
CA SER A 9 -16.05 -3.18 2.32
C SER A 9 -15.02 -2.74 1.29
N GLU A 10 -15.12 -1.48 0.83
CA GLU A 10 -14.20 -0.91 -0.15
C GLU A 10 -12.76 -0.84 0.39
N VAL A 11 -12.60 -0.48 1.68
CA VAL A 11 -11.30 -0.50 2.36
C VAL A 11 -10.70 -1.91 2.36
N LYS A 12 -11.51 -2.94 2.66
CA LYS A 12 -11.06 -4.33 2.62
C LYS A 12 -10.65 -4.76 1.22
N GLU A 13 -11.50 -4.52 0.23
CA GLU A 13 -11.27 -4.90 -1.16
C GLU A 13 -10.01 -4.22 -1.71
N THR A 14 -9.87 -2.90 -1.49
CA THR A 14 -8.71 -2.14 -1.93
C THR A 14 -7.43 -2.55 -1.20
N ALA A 15 -7.52 -2.94 0.08
CA ALA A 15 -6.38 -3.45 0.84
C ALA A 15 -5.90 -4.81 0.34
N ILE A 16 -6.82 -5.69 -0.09
CA ILE A 16 -6.50 -6.96 -0.75
C ILE A 16 -5.82 -6.68 -2.09
N GLU A 17 -6.43 -5.83 -2.93
CA GLU A 17 -5.86 -5.42 -4.23
C GLU A 17 -4.42 -4.89 -4.07
N PHE A 18 -4.19 -4.00 -3.10
CA PHE A 18 -2.85 -3.47 -2.85
C PHE A 18 -1.84 -4.55 -2.42
N MET A 19 -2.23 -5.45 -1.49
CA MET A 19 -1.37 -6.55 -1.04
C MET A 19 -1.03 -7.51 -2.20
N GLU A 20 -2.02 -7.86 -3.01
CA GLU A 20 -1.85 -8.73 -4.18
C GLU A 20 -0.92 -8.09 -5.23
N SER A 21 -1.06 -6.78 -5.50
CA SER A 21 -0.15 -6.06 -6.40
C SER A 21 1.30 -6.09 -5.92
N LEU A 22 1.53 -5.88 -4.61
CA LEU A 22 2.88 -5.98 -4.03
C LEU A 22 3.48 -7.39 -4.18
N GLN A 23 2.67 -8.43 -3.95
CA GLN A 23 3.11 -9.81 -4.11
C GLN A 23 3.38 -10.17 -5.57
N ASN A 24 2.53 -9.71 -6.49
CA ASN A 24 2.66 -9.94 -7.92
C ASN A 24 3.88 -9.23 -8.53
N TRP A 25 4.29 -8.08 -7.99
CA TRP A 25 5.54 -7.41 -8.37
C TRP A 25 6.77 -8.32 -8.24
N CYS A 26 6.73 -9.21 -7.25
CA CYS A 26 7.78 -10.17 -6.97
C CYS A 26 7.58 -11.51 -7.70
N SER A 27 6.55 -11.62 -8.55
CA SER A 27 6.24 -12.85 -9.27
C SER A 27 7.20 -13.07 -10.44
N ARG A 28 7.37 -14.34 -10.80
CA ARG A 28 8.16 -14.71 -11.96
C ARG A 28 7.55 -14.16 -13.24
N GLU A 29 6.23 -14.23 -13.35
CA GLU A 29 5.46 -13.74 -14.49
C GLU A 29 5.74 -12.26 -14.73
N HIS A 30 5.67 -11.45 -13.68
CA HIS A 30 5.94 -10.01 -13.76
C HIS A 30 7.39 -9.73 -14.18
N VAL A 31 8.37 -10.37 -13.55
CA VAL A 31 9.79 -10.22 -13.89
C VAL A 31 10.05 -10.59 -15.35
N VAL A 32 9.53 -11.74 -15.81
CA VAL A 32 9.71 -12.18 -17.20
C VAL A 32 9.12 -11.16 -18.18
N GLU A 33 7.95 -10.60 -17.87
CA GLU A 33 7.31 -9.63 -18.75
C GLU A 33 8.08 -8.30 -18.80
N ALA A 34 8.56 -7.80 -17.66
CA ALA A 34 9.39 -6.59 -17.59
C ALA A 34 10.68 -6.72 -18.42
N PHE A 35 11.35 -7.87 -18.37
CA PHE A 35 12.57 -8.11 -19.15
C PHE A 35 12.31 -8.28 -20.66
N LYS A 36 11.19 -8.90 -21.05
CA LYS A 36 10.78 -8.96 -22.47
C LYS A 36 10.61 -7.57 -23.06
N GLN A 37 9.99 -6.65 -22.33
CA GLN A 37 9.82 -5.26 -22.77
C GLN A 37 11.16 -4.55 -22.99
N GLN A 38 12.22 -4.97 -22.29
CA GLN A 38 13.58 -4.47 -22.45
C GLN A 38 14.40 -5.18 -23.54
N GLY A 39 13.82 -6.17 -24.23
CA GLY A 39 14.49 -6.91 -25.31
C GLY A 39 15.68 -7.75 -24.84
N ARG A 40 15.71 -8.15 -23.57
CA ARG A 40 16.80 -8.94 -22.98
C ARG A 40 16.49 -10.43 -23.05
N ALA A 41 17.46 -11.23 -23.51
CA ALA A 41 17.42 -12.67 -23.34
C ALA A 41 17.65 -12.98 -21.85
N LEU A 42 16.73 -13.73 -21.25
CA LEU A 42 16.80 -14.15 -19.86
C LEU A 42 17.31 -15.58 -19.77
N ASP A 43 18.31 -15.82 -18.92
CA ASP A 43 18.52 -17.14 -18.35
C ASP A 43 17.80 -17.26 -17.00
N GLU A 44 17.69 -18.49 -16.50
CA GLU A 44 17.00 -18.76 -15.22
C GLU A 44 17.64 -18.05 -14.03
N LYS A 45 18.96 -17.82 -14.05
CA LYS A 45 19.68 -17.18 -12.95
C LYS A 45 19.37 -15.69 -12.89
N ASP A 46 19.26 -15.03 -14.05
CA ASP A 46 18.86 -13.63 -14.12
C ASP A 46 17.43 -13.42 -13.58
N ILE A 47 16.52 -14.34 -13.91
CA ILE A 47 15.13 -14.32 -13.40
C ILE A 47 15.12 -14.47 -11.87
N ASP A 48 15.81 -15.49 -11.34
CA ASP A 48 15.85 -15.75 -9.90
C ASP A 48 16.48 -14.59 -9.13
N LEU A 49 17.54 -14.00 -9.66
CA LEU A 49 18.20 -12.84 -9.07
C LEU A 49 17.29 -11.60 -9.07
N ALA A 50 16.58 -11.34 -10.18
CA ALA A 50 15.63 -10.25 -10.27
C ALA A 50 14.47 -10.43 -9.28
N ILE A 51 13.89 -11.63 -9.17
CA ILE A 51 12.85 -11.95 -8.18
C ILE A 51 13.38 -11.70 -6.76
N HIS A 52 14.60 -12.16 -6.46
CA HIS A 52 15.21 -11.96 -5.15
C HIS A 52 15.37 -10.48 -4.81
N HIS A 53 15.86 -9.67 -5.76
CA HIS A 53 15.99 -8.23 -5.57
C HIS A 53 14.63 -7.53 -5.41
N SER A 54 13.64 -7.86 -6.26
CA SER A 54 12.29 -7.31 -6.13
C SER A 54 11.68 -7.60 -4.76
N ARG A 55 11.88 -8.83 -4.23
CA ARG A 55 11.42 -9.19 -2.89
C ARG A 55 12.07 -8.34 -1.80
N GLN A 56 13.38 -8.12 -1.87
CA GLN A 56 14.09 -7.28 -0.89
C GLN A 56 13.60 -5.83 -0.88
N LEU A 57 13.18 -5.31 -2.03
CA LEU A 57 12.62 -3.95 -2.15
C LEU A 57 11.19 -3.88 -1.58
N VAL A 58 10.34 -4.85 -1.92
CA VAL A 58 8.92 -4.85 -1.54
C VAL A 58 8.70 -5.28 -0.08
N GLU A 59 9.54 -6.14 0.48
CA GLU A 59 9.35 -6.72 1.82
C GLU A 59 9.18 -5.66 2.93
N PRO A 60 9.97 -4.57 3.00
CA PRO A 60 9.71 -3.46 3.91
C PRO A 60 8.30 -2.85 3.77
N VAL A 61 7.79 -2.73 2.54
CA VAL A 61 6.45 -2.19 2.25
C VAL A 61 5.36 -3.13 2.73
N ILE A 62 5.48 -4.43 2.42
CA ILE A 62 4.55 -5.46 2.90
C ILE A 62 4.54 -5.47 4.43
N ASN A 63 5.72 -5.46 5.07
CA ASN A 63 5.83 -5.51 6.53
C ASN A 63 5.22 -4.28 7.19
N ALA A 64 5.44 -3.08 6.63
CA ALA A 64 4.81 -1.86 7.12
C ALA A 64 3.27 -1.88 6.91
N PHE A 65 2.80 -2.43 5.79
CA PHE A 65 1.38 -2.47 5.47
C PHE A 65 0.62 -3.57 6.23
N GLN A 66 1.26 -4.68 6.57
CA GLN A 66 0.68 -5.86 7.21
C GLN A 66 -0.30 -5.55 8.37
N PRO A 67 0.03 -4.71 9.37
CA PRO A 67 -0.91 -4.39 10.44
C PRO A 67 -2.16 -3.67 9.94
N ILE A 68 -2.02 -2.76 8.96
CA ILE A 68 -3.16 -2.06 8.34
C ILE A 68 -4.01 -3.03 7.53
N TYR A 69 -3.37 -3.90 6.74
CA TYR A 69 -4.02 -4.96 5.98
C TYR A 69 -4.88 -5.84 6.89
N LEU A 70 -4.32 -6.32 8.00
CA LEU A 70 -5.05 -7.15 8.97
C LEU A 70 -6.24 -6.41 9.58
N LEU A 71 -6.12 -5.13 9.90
CA LEU A 71 -7.24 -4.33 10.39
C LEU A 71 -8.33 -4.15 9.31
N ALA A 72 -7.94 -3.91 8.07
CA ALA A 72 -8.84 -3.73 6.93
C ALA A 72 -9.65 -5.01 6.66
N ILE A 73 -9.00 -6.17 6.51
CA ILE A 73 -9.70 -7.43 6.21
C ILE A 73 -10.64 -7.88 7.33
N ASN A 74 -10.35 -7.49 8.56
CA ASN A 74 -11.18 -7.76 9.74
C ASN A 74 -12.25 -6.67 9.99
N GLY A 75 -12.34 -5.64 9.15
CA GLY A 75 -13.32 -4.56 9.28
C GLY A 75 -13.16 -3.72 10.55
N LYS A 76 -11.92 -3.61 11.08
CA LYS A 76 -11.61 -2.94 12.35
C LYS A 76 -11.15 -1.49 12.21
N ILE A 77 -10.99 -1.00 10.99
CA ILE A 77 -10.73 0.42 10.76
C ILE A 77 -12.04 1.20 10.94
N ASN A 78 -12.12 1.99 12.01
CA ASN A 78 -13.33 2.71 12.42
C ASN A 78 -13.17 4.24 12.40
N GLN A 79 -11.96 4.74 12.15
CA GLN A 79 -11.65 6.16 12.19
C GLN A 79 -10.71 6.55 11.04
N PRO A 80 -10.69 7.84 10.65
CA PRO A 80 -9.75 8.35 9.67
C PRO A 80 -8.30 8.11 10.11
N PHE A 81 -7.43 7.89 9.14
CA PHE A 81 -6.04 7.54 9.37
C PHE A 81 -5.16 8.06 8.24
N SER A 82 -4.05 8.69 8.62
CA SER A 82 -3.07 9.27 7.69
C SER A 82 -2.19 8.18 7.07
N PHE A 83 -2.80 7.36 6.21
CA PHE A 83 -2.17 6.17 5.63
C PHE A 83 -0.85 6.49 4.90
N ILE A 84 -0.84 7.55 4.08
CA ILE A 84 0.36 7.95 3.34
C ILE A 84 1.48 8.34 4.31
N SER A 85 1.17 9.17 5.30
CA SER A 85 2.16 9.62 6.29
C SER A 85 2.71 8.45 7.10
N TYR A 86 1.85 7.51 7.50
CA TYR A 86 2.26 6.28 8.16
C TYR A 86 3.21 5.46 7.29
N MET A 87 2.82 5.14 6.05
CA MET A 87 3.64 4.31 5.17
C MET A 87 4.99 4.97 4.90
N MET A 88 4.99 6.26 4.55
CA MET A 88 6.23 7.04 4.35
C MET A 88 7.12 7.05 5.60
N SER A 89 6.56 7.11 6.81
CA SER A 89 7.35 7.05 8.05
C SER A 89 8.03 5.70 8.29
N LYS A 90 7.50 4.61 7.72
CA LYS A 90 8.01 3.24 7.90
C LYS A 90 8.96 2.80 6.80
N THR A 91 8.68 3.20 5.57
CA THR A 91 9.40 2.69 4.38
C THR A 91 10.26 3.77 3.72
N GLY A 92 10.02 5.05 4.01
CA GLY A 92 10.78 6.16 3.46
C GLY A 92 10.75 6.17 1.93
N ARG A 93 11.94 6.21 1.31
CA ARG A 93 12.09 6.25 -0.15
C ARG A 93 11.69 4.97 -0.85
N VAL A 94 11.74 3.82 -0.18
CA VAL A 94 11.47 2.50 -0.77
C VAL A 94 10.12 2.56 -1.47
N LEU A 95 9.07 2.97 -0.74
CA LEU A 95 7.70 3.14 -1.26
C LEU A 95 7.61 4.03 -2.52
N GLY A 96 8.51 4.99 -2.71
CA GLY A 96 8.50 5.83 -3.91
C GLY A 96 8.85 5.07 -5.19
N ASP A 97 9.74 4.08 -5.10
CA ASP A 97 10.17 3.28 -6.25
C ASP A 97 9.08 2.27 -6.64
N GLU A 98 8.38 1.63 -5.70
CA GLU A 98 7.27 0.71 -6.03
C GLU A 98 6.03 1.44 -6.53
N LEU A 99 5.77 2.66 -6.02
CA LEU A 99 4.69 3.51 -6.53
C LEU A 99 4.95 4.05 -7.95
N SER A 100 6.08 3.75 -8.59
CA SER A 100 6.27 4.05 -10.01
C SER A 100 5.40 3.16 -10.92
N ASP A 101 4.99 1.99 -10.44
CA ASP A 101 4.04 1.13 -11.13
C ASP A 101 2.58 1.47 -10.78
N ASN A 102 1.73 1.58 -11.80
CA ASN A 102 0.32 1.93 -11.62
C ASN A 102 -0.51 0.84 -10.93
N GLU A 103 -0.20 -0.44 -11.13
CA GLU A 103 -0.88 -1.56 -10.48
C GLU A 103 -0.68 -1.54 -8.96
N ILE A 104 0.43 -0.96 -8.49
CA ILE A 104 0.71 -0.75 -7.06
C ILE A 104 0.18 0.62 -6.62
N ARG A 105 0.45 1.67 -7.40
CA ARG A 105 0.14 3.06 -7.04
C ARG A 105 -1.35 3.33 -6.94
N LEU A 106 -2.16 2.81 -7.85
CA LEU A 106 -3.58 3.10 -7.88
C LEU A 106 -4.33 2.56 -6.65
N PRO A 107 -4.21 1.27 -6.25
CA PRO A 107 -4.86 0.80 -5.04
C PRO A 107 -4.29 1.48 -3.78
N TYR A 108 -2.99 1.82 -3.75
CA TYR A 108 -2.39 2.59 -2.67
C TYR A 108 -3.05 3.96 -2.47
N LEU A 109 -3.21 4.74 -3.55
CA LEU A 109 -3.83 6.07 -3.48
C LEU A 109 -5.32 5.99 -3.16
N ARG A 110 -6.03 5.01 -3.73
CA ARG A 110 -7.45 4.78 -3.42
C ARG A 110 -7.63 4.40 -1.95
N LEU A 111 -6.76 3.57 -1.41
CA LEU A 111 -6.79 3.20 0.00
C LEU A 111 -6.55 4.43 0.88
N ALA A 112 -5.60 5.31 0.51
CA ALA A 112 -5.38 6.57 1.22
C ALA A 112 -6.63 7.45 1.27
N GLU A 113 -7.34 7.56 0.14
CA GLU A 113 -8.58 8.34 0.05
C GLU A 113 -9.69 7.76 0.92
N LEU A 114 -9.93 6.44 0.83
CA LEU A 114 -10.94 5.76 1.64
C LEU A 114 -10.66 5.91 3.15
N LEU A 115 -9.39 5.92 3.53
CA LEU A 115 -8.94 6.06 4.92
C LEU A 115 -9.01 7.50 5.45
N MET A 116 -9.34 8.50 4.62
CA MET A 116 -9.76 9.83 5.12
C MET A 116 -11.17 9.80 5.74
N GLY A 117 -11.92 8.70 5.57
CA GLY A 117 -13.20 8.49 6.23
C GLY A 117 -14.30 9.44 5.77
N GLY A 118 -14.33 9.74 4.46
CA GLY A 118 -15.32 10.62 3.84
C GLY A 118 -15.10 12.11 4.08
N LEU A 119 -13.98 12.48 4.71
CA LEU A 119 -13.52 13.86 4.78
C LEU A 119 -12.87 14.26 3.45
N ASP A 120 -13.13 15.49 3.01
CA ASP A 120 -12.32 16.10 1.96
C ASP A 120 -10.88 16.33 2.46
N PRO A 121 -9.88 16.45 1.56
CA PRO A 121 -8.48 16.60 1.96
C PRO A 121 -8.21 17.75 2.93
N ASP A 122 -8.83 18.92 2.74
CA ASP A 122 -8.59 20.09 3.59
C ASP A 122 -9.11 19.86 5.00
N SER A 123 -10.33 19.30 5.11
CA SER A 123 -10.91 18.89 6.39
C SER A 123 -10.09 17.81 7.08
N PHE A 124 -9.57 16.83 6.33
CA PHE A 124 -8.74 15.76 6.87
C PHE A 124 -7.41 16.30 7.43
N TYR A 125 -6.69 17.13 6.69
CA TYR A 125 -5.43 17.72 7.14
C TYR A 125 -5.60 18.71 8.31
N ALA A 126 -6.78 19.34 8.43
CA ALA A 126 -7.12 20.17 9.57
C ALA A 126 -7.50 19.37 10.83
N SER A 127 -7.79 18.06 10.71
CA SER A 127 -8.26 17.22 11.81
C SER A 127 -7.15 16.74 12.76
N GLU A 128 -7.54 16.34 13.96
CA GLU A 128 -6.64 15.71 14.95
C GLU A 128 -6.06 14.38 14.44
N TYR A 129 -6.83 13.62 13.63
CA TYR A 129 -6.37 12.37 13.03
C TYR A 129 -5.08 12.54 12.21
N TYR A 130 -4.95 13.67 11.50
CA TYR A 130 -3.74 14.01 10.76
C TYR A 130 -2.68 14.66 11.65
N LYS A 131 -3.05 15.71 12.40
CA LYS A 131 -2.10 16.53 13.17
C LYS A 131 -1.39 15.75 14.27
N ASP A 132 -2.11 14.86 14.95
CA ASP A 132 -1.58 14.04 16.03
C ASP A 132 -1.12 12.66 15.53
N ASN A 133 -1.24 12.41 14.22
CA ASN A 133 -0.88 11.16 13.55
C ASN A 133 -1.51 9.93 14.22
N ILE A 134 -2.82 10.02 14.50
CA ILE A 134 -3.57 9.00 15.23
C ILE A 134 -3.61 7.71 14.40
N LEU A 135 -3.14 6.61 15.00
CA LEU A 135 -3.21 5.27 14.39
C LEU A 135 -4.59 4.64 14.59
N PRO A 136 -5.02 3.71 13.73
CA PRO A 136 -6.28 3.01 13.92
C PRO A 136 -6.33 2.24 15.25
N ASP A 137 -7.51 2.14 15.86
CA ASP A 137 -7.69 1.31 17.05
C ASP A 137 -7.33 -0.15 16.79
N GLY A 138 -6.60 -0.75 17.73
CA GLY A 138 -6.12 -2.13 17.60
C GLY A 138 -4.86 -2.28 16.76
N PHE A 139 -4.26 -1.19 16.31
CA PHE A 139 -2.91 -1.16 15.76
C PHE A 139 -1.90 -1.58 16.86
N LYS A 140 -1.25 -2.72 16.68
CA LYS A 140 -0.22 -3.31 17.57
C LYS A 140 0.88 -3.93 16.75
#